data_AF-A0A7X6WSE9-F1
#
_entry.id   AF-A0A7X6WSE9-F1
#
_cell.length_a   1.000
_cell.length_b   1.000
_cell.length_c   1.000
_cell.angle_alpha   90.00
_cell.angle_beta   90.00
_cell.angle_gamma   90.00
#
_symmetry.space_group_name_H-M   'P 1'
#
loop_
_entity.id
_entity.type
_entity.pdbx_description
1 polymer ?
#
loop_
_entity_poly.entity_id
_entity_poly.type
_entity_poly.pdbx_seq_one_letter_code
_entity_poly.pdbx_strand_id
1 'polypeptide(L)'
;LHTIGGHWTFALVPFDWVTDFFGFSRNHFDRLAHFSVGFYAFAMAEWLWHKKSVTNRFLLFTYPIFAIATIAMSYEIIEWIYAATSDPEAGIAYLGSQGDIWDAQKDMLADTLGAITAVVLFFMIRKPKK
;
A
#
# COMPACT_ATOMS: atom_id res chain seq x y z
N LEU A 1 4.60 -10.90 -0.22
CA LEU A 1 4.37 -10.24 -1.53
C LEU A 1 5.64 -9.60 -2.04
N HIS A 2 6.27 -8.68 -1.28
CA HIS A 2 7.54 -8.04 -1.67
C HIS A 2 8.69 -8.98 -2.05
N THR A 3 8.87 -10.13 -1.38
CA THR A 3 9.87 -11.12 -1.78
C THR A 3 9.61 -11.73 -3.16
N ILE A 4 8.33 -11.93 -3.52
CA ILE A 4 7.93 -12.45 -4.84
C ILE A 4 8.13 -11.35 -5.89
N GLY A 5 7.64 -10.13 -5.59
CA GLY A 5 7.81 -8.96 -6.46
C GLY A 5 9.28 -8.65 -6.73
N GLY A 6 10.15 -8.70 -5.71
CA GLY A 6 11.58 -8.47 -5.89
C GLY A 6 12.31 -9.59 -6.64
N HIS A 7 11.84 -10.84 -6.55
CA HIS A 7 12.45 -11.94 -7.31
C HIS A 7 12.17 -11.85 -8.81
N TRP A 8 10.93 -11.53 -9.19
CA TRP A 8 10.52 -11.47 -10.59
C TRP A 8 10.67 -10.08 -11.20
N THR A 9 10.79 -9.02 -10.41
CA THR A 9 10.28 -7.67 -10.67
C THR A 9 8.75 -7.66 -10.66
N PHE A 10 8.14 -6.65 -10.01
CA PHE A 10 6.69 -6.62 -9.77
C PHE A 10 5.87 -6.74 -11.07
N ALA A 11 6.34 -6.12 -12.16
CA ALA A 11 5.72 -6.18 -13.48
C ALA A 11 5.71 -7.58 -14.12
N LEU A 12 6.64 -8.46 -13.73
CA LEU A 12 6.81 -9.79 -14.33
C LEU A 12 6.36 -10.94 -13.42
N VAL A 13 5.78 -10.65 -12.25
CA VAL A 13 5.19 -11.69 -11.42
C VAL A 13 4.06 -12.37 -12.21
N PRO A 14 3.98 -13.73 -12.26
CA PRO A 14 2.97 -14.45 -13.03
C PRO A 14 1.55 -14.24 -12.45
N PHE A 15 0.96 -13.11 -12.82
CA PHE A 15 -0.31 -12.59 -12.33
C PHE A 15 -1.27 -12.24 -13.48
N ASP A 16 -0.92 -12.66 -14.70
CA ASP A 16 -1.66 -12.38 -15.93
C ASP A 16 -3.09 -12.92 -15.89
N TRP A 17 -3.35 -13.99 -15.15
CA TRP A 17 -4.70 -14.51 -14.98
C TRP A 17 -5.68 -13.49 -14.38
N VAL A 18 -5.22 -12.57 -13.51
CA VAL A 18 -6.03 -11.46 -13.00
C VAL A 18 -6.15 -10.36 -14.06
N THR A 19 -5.02 -10.01 -14.67
CA THR A 19 -4.95 -9.03 -15.75
C THR A 19 -5.94 -9.37 -16.86
N ASP A 20 -5.92 -10.60 -17.36
CA ASP A 20 -6.77 -11.12 -18.43
C ASP A 20 -8.23 -11.19 -18.01
N PHE A 21 -8.52 -11.66 -16.78
CA PHE A 21 -9.89 -11.78 -16.28
C PHE A 21 -10.61 -10.42 -16.23
N PHE A 22 -9.91 -9.35 -15.83
CA PHE A 22 -10.47 -8.00 -15.78
C PHE A 22 -10.20 -7.18 -17.05
N GLY A 23 -9.44 -7.69 -18.01
CA GLY A 23 -9.04 -6.97 -19.22
C GLY A 23 -8.15 -5.76 -18.93
N PHE A 24 -7.31 -5.83 -17.90
CA PHE A 24 -6.39 -4.77 -17.56
C PHE A 24 -5.25 -4.67 -18.59
N SER A 25 -4.76 -3.45 -18.81
CA SER A 25 -3.65 -3.19 -19.73
C SER A 25 -2.26 -3.44 -19.11
N ARG A 26 -2.20 -3.70 -17.80
CA ARG A 26 -0.96 -3.94 -17.05
C ARG A 26 -1.15 -4.95 -15.94
N ASN A 27 -0.05 -5.54 -15.49
CA ASN A 27 0.03 -6.35 -14.29
C ASN A 27 -0.13 -5.47 -13.04
N HIS A 28 -1.02 -5.86 -12.13
CA HIS A 28 -1.38 -5.12 -10.90
C HIS A 28 -0.89 -5.82 -9.61
N PHE A 29 0.12 -6.70 -9.71
CA PHE A 29 0.65 -7.40 -8.55
C PHE A 29 1.28 -6.45 -7.51
N ASP A 30 1.93 -5.38 -7.97
CA ASP A 30 2.34 -4.23 -7.15
C ASP A 30 1.18 -3.65 -6.36
N ARG A 31 0.07 -3.31 -7.02
CA ARG A 31 -1.11 -2.71 -6.41
C ARG A 31 -1.70 -3.59 -5.31
N LEU A 32 -1.66 -4.91 -5.50
CA LEU A 32 -2.05 -5.89 -4.48
C LEU A 32 -1.07 -5.86 -3.29
N ALA A 33 0.24 -5.75 -3.55
CA ALA A 33 1.24 -5.61 -2.50
C ALA A 33 1.06 -4.31 -1.70
N HIS A 34 0.84 -3.17 -2.35
CA HIS A 34 0.52 -1.89 -1.71
C HIS A 34 -0.75 -1.99 -0.84
N PHE A 35 -1.84 -2.54 -1.39
CA PHE A 35 -3.05 -2.78 -0.60
C PHE A 35 -2.78 -3.64 0.66
N SER A 36 -1.92 -4.64 0.56
CA SER A 36 -1.54 -5.48 1.71
C SER A 36 -0.72 -4.74 2.76
N VAL A 37 0.12 -3.77 2.38
CA VAL A 37 0.89 -2.94 3.32
C VAL A 37 -0.05 -2.13 4.19
N GLY A 38 -1.18 -1.66 3.65
CA GLY A 38 -2.23 -1.02 4.41
C GLY A 38 -2.70 -1.81 5.64
N PHE A 39 -2.62 -3.14 5.64
CA PHE A 39 -3.03 -3.96 6.79
C PHE A 39 -2.17 -3.77 8.04
N TYR A 40 -0.97 -3.18 7.93
CA TYR A 40 -0.20 -2.77 9.11
C TYR A 40 -0.95 -1.73 9.96
N ALA A 41 -1.90 -0.99 9.39
CA ALA A 41 -2.78 -0.08 10.14
C ALA A 41 -3.59 -0.80 11.23
N PHE A 42 -3.93 -2.09 11.06
CA PHE A 42 -4.59 -2.86 12.11
C PHE A 42 -3.69 -3.00 13.34
N ALA A 43 -2.44 -3.39 13.13
CA ALA A 43 -1.47 -3.57 14.22
C ALA A 43 -1.20 -2.23 14.94
N MET A 44 -1.14 -1.13 14.20
CA MET A 44 -1.01 0.22 14.76
C MET A 44 -2.23 0.59 15.61
N ALA A 45 -3.45 0.38 15.10
CA ALA A 45 -4.69 0.62 15.84
C ALA A 45 -4.75 -0.22 17.13
N GLU A 46 -4.41 -1.51 17.03
CA GLU A 46 -4.34 -2.43 18.16
C GLU A 46 -3.35 -1.98 19.22
N TRP A 47 -2.15 -1.55 18.80
CA TRP A 47 -1.13 -1.07 19.71
C TRP A 47 -1.57 0.21 20.45
N LEU A 48 -2.13 1.19 19.73
CA LEU A 48 -2.64 2.45 20.30
C LEU A 48 -3.78 2.20 21.30
N TRP A 49 -4.69 1.29 20.95
CA TRP A 49 -5.80 0.88 21.81
C TRP A 49 -5.32 0.17 23.07
N HIS A 50 -4.45 -0.84 22.92
CA HIS A 50 -3.95 -1.64 24.05
C HIS A 50 -3.15 -0.78 25.03
N LYS A 51 -2.34 0.17 24.52
CA LYS A 51 -1.58 1.11 25.36
C LYS A 51 -2.43 2.23 25.95
N LYS A 52 -3.72 2.34 25.57
CA LYS A 52 -4.61 3.44 25.95
C LYS A 52 -4.02 4.81 25.61
N SER A 53 -3.18 4.88 24.58
CA SER A 53 -2.50 6.12 24.16
C SER A 53 -3.45 7.09 23.46
N VAL A 54 -4.56 6.58 22.91
CA VAL A 54 -5.59 7.37 22.24
C VAL A 54 -6.95 6.94 22.75
N THR A 55 -7.66 7.85 23.41
CA THR A 55 -9.02 7.62 23.91
C THR A 55 -10.10 8.09 22.93
N ASN A 56 -9.77 9.07 22.09
CA ASN A 56 -10.67 9.58 21.06
C ASN A 56 -10.76 8.58 19.90
N ARG A 57 -11.97 8.09 19.63
CA ARG A 57 -12.22 7.08 18.58
C ARG A 57 -11.93 7.58 17.16
N PHE A 58 -12.17 8.86 16.91
CA PHE A 58 -11.87 9.47 15.61
C PHE A 58 -10.36 9.46 15.37
N LEU A 59 -9.56 9.85 16.37
CA LEU A 59 -8.10 9.80 16.27
C LEU A 59 -7.57 8.36 16.15
N LEU A 60 -8.16 7.41 16.87
CA LEU A 60 -7.79 5.99 16.74
C LEU A 60 -8.10 5.44 15.36
N PHE A 61 -9.13 5.96 14.70
CA PHE A 61 -9.49 5.60 13.33
C PHE A 61 -8.54 6.25 12.31
N THR A 62 -8.32 7.55 12.39
CA THR A 62 -7.60 8.30 11.35
C THR A 62 -6.08 8.17 11.46
N TYR A 63 -5.52 8.06 12.66
CA TYR A 63 -4.07 8.05 12.84
C TYR A 63 -3.35 6.89 12.10
N PRO A 64 -3.78 5.62 12.22
CA PRO A 64 -3.16 4.52 11.48
C PRO A 64 -3.24 4.71 9.96
N ILE A 65 -4.37 5.24 9.46
CA ILE A 65 -4.58 5.50 8.03
C ILE A 65 -3.60 6.56 7.54
N PHE A 66 -3.49 7.68 8.26
CA PHE A 66 -2.57 8.76 7.88
C PHE A 66 -1.10 8.33 7.97
N ALA A 67 -0.75 7.49 8.94
CA ALA A 67 0.59 6.96 9.05
C ALA A 67 0.95 6.08 7.84
N ILE A 68 0.07 5.17 7.43
CA ILE A 68 0.28 4.38 6.21
C ILE A 68 0.34 5.27 4.97
N ALA A 69 -0.60 6.20 4.79
CA ALA A 69 -0.61 7.10 3.64
C ALA A 69 0.69 7.93 3.55
N THR A 70 1.23 8.37 4.69
CA THR A 70 2.51 9.09 4.76
C THR A 70 3.69 8.20 4.38
N ILE A 71 3.70 6.95 4.84
CA ILE A 71 4.75 5.97 4.49
C ILE A 71 4.71 5.67 2.99
N ALA A 72 3.51 5.42 2.43
CA ALA A 72 3.32 5.18 1.00
C ALA A 72 3.83 6.36 0.17
N MET A 73 3.39 7.58 0.48
CA MET A 73 3.87 8.79 -0.19
C MET A 73 5.40 8.95 -0.09
N SER A 74 5.98 8.66 1.07
CA SER A 74 7.42 8.76 1.28
C SER A 74 8.18 7.74 0.44
N TYR A 75 7.64 6.54 0.29
CA TYR A 75 8.21 5.50 -0.58
C TYR A 75 8.14 5.91 -2.05
N GLU A 76 7.00 6.40 -2.54
CA GLU A 76 6.87 6.89 -3.92
C GLU A 76 7.84 8.04 -4.25
N ILE A 77 8.11 8.92 -3.27
CA ILE A 77 9.11 9.98 -3.44
C ILE A 77 10.51 9.38 -3.62
N ILE A 78 10.85 8.30 -2.90
CA ILE A 78 12.14 7.60 -3.06
C ILE A 78 12.22 6.99 -4.46
N GLU A 79 11.14 6.36 -4.94
CA GLU A 79 11.11 5.77 -6.28
C GLU A 79 11.22 6.81 -7.38
N TRP A 80 10.53 7.95 -7.21
CA TRP A 80 10.68 9.08 -8.11
C TRP A 80 12.11 9.62 -8.14
N ILE A 81 12.73 9.83 -6.98
CA ILE A 81 14.13 10.30 -6.91
C ILE A 81 15.06 9.31 -7.61
N TYR A 82 14.88 8.00 -7.37
CA TYR A 82 15.68 6.98 -8.03
C TYR A 82 15.50 7.02 -9.55
N ALA A 83 14.26 7.05 -10.04
CA ALA A 83 13.97 7.11 -11.47
C ALA A 83 14.49 8.39 -12.15
N ALA A 84 14.51 9.52 -11.44
CA ALA A 84 15.01 10.79 -11.95
C ALA A 84 16.54 10.89 -11.98
N THR A 85 17.25 10.06 -11.20
CA THR A 85 18.72 10.15 -11.03
C THR A 85 19.49 8.95 -11.57
N SER A 86 18.80 7.84 -11.86
CA SER A 86 19.39 6.63 -12.44
C SER A 86 19.42 6.67 -13.96
N ASP A 87 20.03 5.66 -14.57
CA ASP A 87 19.91 5.40 -16.00
C ASP A 87 18.42 5.22 -16.39
N PRO A 88 17.96 5.75 -17.54
CA PRO A 88 16.55 5.69 -17.92
C PRO A 88 15.94 4.28 -17.90
N GLU A 89 16.67 3.26 -18.32
CA GLU A 89 16.15 1.88 -18.35
C GLU A 89 15.99 1.32 -16.93
N ALA A 90 16.98 1.59 -16.06
CA ALA A 90 16.95 1.18 -14.67
C ALA A 90 15.85 1.90 -13.88
N GLY A 91 15.65 3.19 -14.13
CA GLY A 91 14.61 3.99 -13.48
C GLY A 91 13.20 3.52 -13.82
N ILE A 92 12.93 3.23 -15.10
CA ILE A 92 11.64 2.68 -15.55
C ILE A 92 11.40 1.29 -14.96
N ALA A 93 12.42 0.43 -14.95
CA ALA A 93 12.31 -0.91 -14.39
C ALA A 93 12.07 -0.90 -12.87
N TYR A 94 12.69 0.05 -12.15
CA TYR A 94 12.51 0.22 -10.71
C TYR A 94 11.11 0.73 -10.36
N LEU A 95 10.63 1.76 -11.08
CA LEU A 95 9.26 2.26 -10.92
C LEU A 95 8.21 1.20 -11.22
N GLY A 96 8.47 0.29 -12.17
CA GLY A 96 7.51 -0.77 -12.51
C GLY A 96 6.20 -0.28 -13.14
N SER A 97 6.15 0.98 -13.61
CA SER A 97 4.91 1.66 -14.00
C SER A 97 4.21 1.11 -15.23
N GLN A 98 4.88 0.31 -16.05
CA GLN A 98 4.30 -0.31 -17.24
C GLN A 98 3.62 0.74 -18.17
N GLY A 99 4.11 1.98 -18.16
CA GLY A 99 3.53 3.10 -18.93
C GLY A 99 2.35 3.82 -18.27
N ASP A 100 1.95 3.45 -17.05
CA ASP A 100 0.91 4.16 -16.28
C ASP A 100 1.48 5.44 -15.65
N ILE A 101 1.07 6.59 -16.17
CA ILE A 101 1.49 7.89 -15.65
C ILE A 101 0.95 8.21 -14.25
N TRP A 102 -0.06 7.45 -13.79
CA TRP A 102 -0.72 7.64 -12.50
C TRP A 102 -0.29 6.58 -11.47
N ASP A 103 0.81 5.88 -11.71
CA ASP A 103 1.17 4.71 -10.94
C ASP A 103 1.33 5.03 -9.45
N ALA A 104 2.23 5.95 -9.12
CA ALA A 104 2.48 6.38 -7.76
C ALA A 104 1.19 6.83 -7.03
N GLN A 105 0.30 7.56 -7.72
CA GLN A 105 -0.96 8.01 -7.11
C GLN A 105 -1.89 6.84 -6.79
N LYS A 106 -1.94 5.84 -7.67
CA LYS A 106 -2.76 4.66 -7.47
C LYS A 106 -2.14 3.72 -6.42
N ASP A 107 -0.82 3.71 -6.24
CA ASP A 107 -0.13 2.90 -5.21
C ASP A 107 -0.42 3.47 -3.84
N MET A 108 -0.22 4.78 -3.66
CA MET A 108 -0.63 5.49 -2.45
C MET A 108 -2.11 5.29 -2.14
N LEU A 109 -2.98 5.27 -3.16
CA LEU A 109 -4.40 4.98 -2.98
C LEU A 109 -4.62 3.55 -2.51
N ALA A 110 -3.93 2.56 -3.09
CA ALA A 110 -4.05 1.16 -2.71
C ALA A 110 -3.62 0.93 -1.26
N ASP A 111 -2.47 1.46 -0.83
CA ASP A 111 -2.03 1.47 0.57
C ASP A 111 -3.09 2.06 1.50
N THR A 112 -3.62 3.23 1.14
CA THR A 112 -4.60 3.95 1.95
C THR A 112 -5.92 3.17 2.06
N LEU A 113 -6.40 2.56 0.97
CA LEU A 113 -7.60 1.72 0.98
C LEU A 113 -7.39 0.44 1.80
N GLY A 114 -6.19 -0.14 1.74
CA GLY A 114 -5.79 -1.25 2.62
C GLY A 114 -5.86 -0.85 4.08
N ALA A 115 -5.35 0.33 4.43
CA ALA A 115 -5.39 0.87 5.79
C ALA A 115 -6.81 1.15 6.28
N ILE A 116 -7.66 1.76 5.44
CA ILE A 116 -9.07 1.97 5.77
C ILE A 116 -9.75 0.63 6.04
N THR A 117 -9.56 -0.36 5.17
CA THR A 117 -10.12 -1.70 5.33
C THR A 117 -9.69 -2.32 6.65
N ALA A 118 -8.38 -2.27 6.94
CA ALA A 118 -7.80 -2.83 8.15
C ALA A 118 -8.32 -2.16 9.44
N VAL A 119 -8.45 -0.84 9.46
CA VAL A 119 -8.99 -0.11 10.61
C VAL A 119 -10.49 -0.37 10.78
N VAL A 120 -11.27 -0.46 9.70
CA VAL A 120 -12.68 -0.86 9.77
C VAL A 120 -12.80 -2.25 10.40
N LEU A 121 -12.01 -3.22 9.93
CA LEU A 121 -11.95 -4.57 10.51
C LEU A 121 -11.57 -4.54 11.99
N PHE A 122 -10.61 -3.70 12.37
CA PHE A 122 -10.23 -3.50 13.77
C PHE A 122 -11.44 -3.09 14.62
N PHE A 123 -12.22 -2.09 14.21
CA PHE A 123 -13.41 -1.66 14.95
C PHE A 123 -14.56 -2.67 14.94
N MET A 124 -14.66 -3.51 13.91
CA MET A 124 -15.64 -4.61 13.88
C MET A 124 -15.29 -5.72 14.88
N ILE A 125 -14.00 -6.05 15.02
CA ILE A 125 -13.50 -7.12 15.89
C ILE A 125 -13.39 -6.63 17.34
N ARG A 126 -12.76 -5.46 17.55
CA ARG A 126 -12.58 -4.85 18.87
C ARG A 126 -13.79 -4.01 19.22
N LYS A 127 -14.80 -4.67 19.80
CA LYS A 127 -15.93 -3.96 20.42
C LYS A 127 -15.42 -3.14 21.61
N PRO A 128 -15.80 -1.86 21.73
CA PRO A 128 -15.52 -1.09 22.94
C PRO A 128 -16.11 -1.82 24.14
N LYS A 129 -15.32 -1.98 25.20
CA LYS A 129 -15.92 -2.31 26.50
C LYS A 129 -16.85 -1.14 26.85
N LYS A 130 -18.14 -1.44 27.02
CA LYS A 130 -19.11 -0.50 27.60
C LYS A 130 -18.66 -0.11 29.00
#